data_AF-A0A5D4UCM5-F1
#
_entry.id   AF-A0A5D4UCM5-F1
#
_cell.length_a   1.000
_cell.length_b   1.000
_cell.length_c   1.000
_cell.angle_alpha   90.00
_cell.angle_beta   90.00
_cell.angle_gamma   90.00
#
_symmetry.space_group_name_H-M   'P 1'
#
loop_
_entity.id
_entity.type
_entity.pdbx_description
1 polymer ?
#
loop_
_entity_poly.entity_id
_entity_poly.type
_entity_poly.pdbx_seq_one_letter_code
_entity_poly.pdbx_strand_id
1 'polypeptide(L)'
;MEDRYSRQTLFHPIGSEGQKLIRNKHVLLIGAGALGTGNAEALVRAGIGKLTVVDRDYVEWSNLQRQQLYNEEDARNRIPKAVAAKKRLLAINSTVNIEEHILDAMPEEMLRLAKNVDLIIDATDNFDTRMIINDISQKYSIPWIYGACVGSYGISFTILPGITPCLQCLIDTFPIGGMTCDTAGIISPAVSTVVAYQTTEALKILVEDMEALGNKVVSFDLWKNEHTSLDVSKLKRDGCPSCGEHRTFPSLEYENQTKTAVLCGRDSVQIRPVTKPGIDLIERSKSLELQGKQVVRNPYLISFEVESYRIVLFRDGRTLVHGTKDIREAKSVYHRYLG
;
A
#
# COMPACT_ATOMS: atom_id res chain seq x y z
N MET A 1 28.24 -10.14 -10.41
CA MET A 1 27.20 -9.11 -10.21
C MET A 1 27.37 -7.90 -11.13
N GLU A 2 28.56 -7.67 -11.71
CA GLU A 2 28.85 -6.47 -12.52
C GLU A 2 28.02 -6.28 -13.81
N ASP A 3 27.33 -7.31 -14.32
CA ASP A 3 26.54 -7.18 -15.56
C ASP A 3 25.03 -6.92 -15.34
N ARG A 4 24.48 -7.12 -14.12
CA ARG A 4 23.01 -7.04 -13.90
C ARG A 4 22.44 -5.67 -14.28
N TYR A 5 23.17 -4.60 -14.02
CA TYR A 5 22.72 -3.23 -14.21
C TYR A 5 23.36 -2.54 -15.42
N SER A 6 24.07 -3.27 -16.29
CA SER A 6 24.83 -2.68 -17.40
C SER A 6 23.97 -1.77 -18.28
N ARG A 7 22.74 -2.17 -18.61
CA ARG A 7 21.80 -1.35 -19.38
C ARG A 7 21.26 -0.13 -18.62
N GLN A 8 21.03 -0.26 -17.32
CA GLN A 8 20.54 0.85 -16.49
C GLN A 8 21.63 1.92 -16.30
N THR A 9 22.89 1.49 -16.11
CA THR A 9 24.02 2.41 -15.93
C THR A 9 24.43 3.16 -17.20
N LEU A 10 23.96 2.73 -18.39
CA LEU A 10 24.17 3.48 -19.64
C LEU A 10 23.27 4.72 -19.74
N PHE A 11 22.15 4.76 -19.01
CA PHE A 11 21.30 5.94 -18.97
C PHE A 11 21.96 7.02 -18.12
N HIS A 12 22.41 8.10 -18.75
CA HIS A 12 23.29 9.10 -18.14
C HIS A 12 22.79 9.66 -16.79
N PRO A 13 21.49 10.02 -16.60
CA PRO A 13 20.99 10.48 -15.31
C PRO A 13 21.13 9.47 -14.16
N ILE A 14 21.21 8.17 -14.45
CA ILE A 14 21.51 7.14 -13.44
C ILE A 14 23.02 6.90 -13.39
N GLY A 15 23.64 6.53 -14.52
CA GLY A 15 25.07 6.25 -14.55
C GLY A 15 25.52 5.17 -13.56
N SER A 16 26.84 5.07 -13.36
CA SER A 16 27.40 4.18 -12.34
C SER A 16 27.19 4.72 -10.90
N GLU A 17 27.23 6.04 -10.73
CA GLU A 17 27.07 6.68 -9.41
C GLU A 17 25.63 6.63 -8.91
N GLY A 18 24.63 6.95 -9.74
CA GLY A 18 23.23 6.81 -9.36
C GLY A 18 22.85 5.36 -9.05
N GLN A 19 23.45 4.38 -9.74
CA GLN A 19 23.27 2.98 -9.36
C GLN A 19 23.85 2.64 -7.98
N LYS A 20 24.95 3.28 -7.56
CA LYS A 20 25.47 3.16 -6.19
C LYS A 20 24.52 3.81 -5.19
N LEU A 21 23.95 4.97 -5.51
CA LEU A 21 22.94 5.62 -4.68
C LEU A 21 21.74 4.70 -4.49
N ILE A 22 21.10 4.24 -5.57
CA ILE A 22 19.94 3.33 -5.53
C ILE A 22 20.19 2.14 -4.60
N ARG A 23 21.37 1.52 -4.66
CA ARG A 23 21.75 0.36 -3.81
C ARG A 23 21.84 0.67 -2.31
N ASN A 24 21.93 1.95 -1.93
CA ASN A 24 21.99 2.37 -0.54
C ASN A 24 20.66 2.95 -0.04
N LYS A 25 19.65 3.10 -0.91
CA LYS A 25 18.36 3.69 -0.55
C LYS A 25 17.38 2.65 0.01
N HIS A 26 16.47 3.16 0.83
CA HIS A 26 15.36 2.44 1.45
C HIS A 26 14.02 3.05 1.02
N VAL A 27 13.18 2.24 0.36
CA VAL A 27 11.80 2.60 0.03
C VAL A 27 10.82 1.89 0.96
N LEU A 28 9.89 2.66 1.51
CA LEU A 28 8.70 2.16 2.19
C LEU A 28 7.53 2.13 1.22
N LEU A 29 7.05 0.92 0.90
CA LEU A 29 5.92 0.69 0.02
C LEU A 29 4.67 0.37 0.84
N ILE A 30 3.66 1.22 0.76
CA ILE A 30 2.38 1.03 1.46
C ILE A 30 1.33 0.53 0.49
N GLY A 31 0.91 -0.72 0.68
CA GLY A 31 0.06 -1.46 -0.24
C GLY A 31 0.87 -2.31 -1.22
N ALA A 32 0.59 -3.60 -1.23
CA ALA A 32 1.07 -4.60 -2.18
C ALA A 32 -0.07 -5.04 -3.12
N GLY A 33 -0.98 -4.11 -3.45
CA GLY A 33 -2.02 -4.29 -4.46
C GLY A 33 -1.52 -4.10 -5.89
N ALA A 34 -2.38 -3.64 -6.79
CA ALA A 34 -2.05 -3.49 -8.21
C ALA A 34 -0.84 -2.58 -8.45
N LEU A 35 -0.88 -1.35 -7.93
CA LEU A 35 0.25 -0.42 -8.02
C LEU A 35 1.48 -0.92 -7.25
N GLY A 36 1.25 -1.54 -6.09
CA GLY A 36 2.32 -2.00 -5.21
C GLY A 36 3.16 -3.09 -5.84
N THR A 37 2.51 -4.09 -6.43
CA THR A 37 3.21 -5.19 -7.12
C THR A 37 4.09 -4.68 -8.27
N GLY A 38 3.60 -3.73 -9.07
CA GLY A 38 4.37 -3.13 -10.16
C GLY A 38 5.57 -2.32 -9.67
N ASN A 39 5.36 -1.41 -8.71
CA ASN A 39 6.45 -0.57 -8.16
C ASN A 39 7.50 -1.41 -7.43
N ALA A 40 7.08 -2.38 -6.61
CA ALA A 40 8.00 -3.27 -5.90
C ALA A 40 8.91 -4.03 -6.86
N GLU A 41 8.33 -4.60 -7.92
CA GLU A 41 9.09 -5.32 -8.93
C GLU A 41 10.06 -4.40 -9.66
N ALA A 42 9.61 -3.22 -10.09
CA ALA A 42 10.45 -2.28 -10.81
C ALA A 42 11.64 -1.80 -9.96
N LEU A 43 11.41 -1.46 -8.68
CA LEU A 43 12.47 -1.04 -7.75
C LEU A 43 13.47 -2.17 -7.43
N VAL A 44 12.99 -3.39 -7.22
CA VAL A 44 13.84 -4.55 -6.96
C VAL A 44 14.70 -4.90 -8.18
N ARG A 45 14.12 -4.77 -9.39
CA ARG A 45 14.87 -4.90 -10.66
C ARG A 45 15.87 -3.77 -10.86
N ALA A 46 15.55 -2.55 -10.42
CA ALA A 46 16.47 -1.41 -10.44
C ALA A 46 17.61 -1.52 -9.42
N GLY A 47 17.52 -2.47 -8.48
CA GLY A 47 18.60 -2.77 -7.53
C GLY A 47 18.61 -1.88 -6.30
N ILE A 48 17.43 -1.49 -5.81
CA ILE A 48 17.31 -0.77 -4.53
C ILE A 48 17.98 -1.54 -3.38
N GLY A 49 18.55 -0.83 -2.41
CA GLY A 49 19.17 -1.44 -1.23
C GLY A 49 18.19 -2.16 -0.33
N LYS A 50 17.13 -1.45 0.06
CA LYS A 50 16.09 -1.97 0.95
C LYS A 50 14.68 -1.62 0.46
N LEU A 51 13.79 -2.60 0.49
CA LEU A 51 12.35 -2.41 0.27
C LEU A 51 11.57 -2.95 1.47
N THR A 52 10.80 -2.08 2.12
CA THR A 52 9.85 -2.48 3.16
C THR A 52 8.45 -2.47 2.57
N VAL A 53 7.76 -3.62 2.60
CA VAL A 53 6.42 -3.81 2.03
C VAL A 53 5.40 -3.96 3.17
N VAL A 54 4.43 -3.06 3.22
CA VAL A 54 3.34 -3.07 4.21
C VAL A 54 2.04 -3.38 3.50
N ASP A 55 1.40 -4.49 3.84
CA ASP A 55 0.06 -4.83 3.36
C ASP A 55 -0.66 -5.72 4.37
N ARG A 56 -1.94 -5.44 4.61
CA ARG A 56 -2.78 -6.17 5.56
C ARG A 56 -3.58 -7.31 4.93
N ASP A 57 -3.74 -7.32 3.61
CA ASP A 57 -4.56 -8.27 2.89
C ASP A 57 -3.81 -9.58 2.61
N TYR A 58 -4.57 -10.56 2.14
CA TYR A 58 -4.08 -11.80 1.54
C TYR A 58 -4.44 -11.84 0.05
N VAL A 59 -3.78 -12.72 -0.70
CA VAL A 59 -4.02 -12.88 -2.14
C VAL A 59 -5.39 -13.53 -2.37
N GLU A 60 -6.21 -12.91 -3.22
CA GLU A 60 -7.50 -13.44 -3.67
C GLU A 60 -7.51 -13.66 -5.20
N TRP A 61 -8.38 -14.55 -5.70
CA TRP A 61 -8.50 -14.83 -7.14
C TRP A 61 -8.78 -13.59 -7.99
N SER A 62 -9.64 -12.68 -7.50
CA SER A 62 -9.98 -11.41 -8.16
C SER A 62 -8.79 -10.45 -8.29
N ASN A 63 -7.68 -10.73 -7.60
CA ASN A 63 -6.46 -9.93 -7.63
C ASN A 63 -5.57 -10.27 -8.83
N LEU A 64 -5.61 -11.52 -9.31
CA LEU A 64 -4.63 -12.08 -10.25
C LEU A 64 -4.62 -11.37 -11.61
N GLN A 65 -5.73 -10.76 -12.02
CA GLN A 65 -5.81 -10.02 -13.31
C GLN A 65 -4.92 -8.76 -13.37
N ARG A 66 -4.50 -8.22 -12.21
CA ARG A 66 -3.73 -6.95 -12.13
C ARG A 66 -2.58 -6.92 -11.13
N GLN A 67 -2.35 -7.99 -10.38
CA GLN A 67 -1.34 -8.04 -9.31
C GLN A 67 -0.26 -9.06 -9.66
N GLN A 68 0.72 -8.63 -10.46
CA GLN A 68 1.65 -9.50 -11.18
C GLN A 68 2.64 -10.30 -10.32
N LEU A 69 2.78 -9.95 -9.04
CA LEU A 69 3.65 -10.70 -8.12
C LEU A 69 3.03 -12.01 -7.62
N TYR A 70 1.72 -12.20 -7.82
CA TYR A 70 0.96 -13.31 -7.24
C TYR A 70 0.55 -14.34 -8.30
N ASN A 71 0.31 -15.57 -7.84
CA ASN A 71 -0.19 -16.65 -8.68
C ASN A 71 -1.39 -17.37 -8.05
N GLU A 72 -1.93 -18.36 -8.77
CA GLU A 72 -3.09 -19.14 -8.32
C GLU A 72 -2.84 -19.93 -7.04
N GLU A 73 -1.61 -20.38 -6.79
CA GLU A 73 -1.26 -21.10 -5.57
C GLU A 73 -1.30 -20.17 -4.35
N ASP A 74 -0.81 -18.93 -4.49
CA ASP A 74 -0.89 -17.91 -3.44
C ASP A 74 -2.36 -17.60 -3.08
N ALA A 75 -3.23 -17.49 -4.11
CA ALA A 75 -4.66 -17.27 -3.93
C ALA A 75 -5.36 -18.46 -3.26
N ARG A 76 -5.08 -19.69 -3.72
CA ARG A 76 -5.64 -20.93 -3.16
C ARG A 76 -5.30 -21.09 -1.67
N ASN A 77 -4.06 -20.74 -1.31
CA ASN A 77 -3.54 -20.86 0.06
C ASN A 77 -3.76 -19.61 0.92
N ARG A 78 -4.37 -18.55 0.35
CA ARG A 78 -4.62 -17.25 1.01
C ARG A 78 -3.35 -16.70 1.68
N ILE A 79 -2.25 -16.71 0.94
CA ILE A 79 -0.97 -16.19 1.43
C ILE A 79 -1.10 -14.67 1.63
N PRO A 80 -0.62 -14.10 2.77
CA PRO A 80 -0.56 -12.66 2.95
C PRO A 80 0.20 -11.98 1.80
N LYS A 81 -0.32 -10.86 1.28
CA LYS A 81 0.24 -10.18 0.11
C LYS A 81 1.71 -9.79 0.32
N ALA A 82 2.05 -9.22 1.47
CA ALA A 82 3.42 -8.84 1.80
C ALA A 82 4.40 -10.03 1.77
N VAL A 83 3.95 -11.21 2.23
CA VAL A 83 4.75 -12.46 2.22
C VAL A 83 4.93 -12.99 0.80
N ALA A 84 3.84 -13.08 0.03
CA ALA A 84 3.89 -13.54 -1.36
C ALA A 84 4.78 -12.61 -2.21
N ALA A 85 4.66 -11.30 -2.00
CA ALA A 85 5.48 -10.29 -2.67
C ALA A 85 6.97 -10.50 -2.36
N LYS A 86 7.36 -10.62 -1.08
CA LYS A 86 8.75 -10.87 -0.70
C LYS A 86 9.31 -12.13 -1.35
N LYS A 87 8.56 -13.24 -1.30
CA LYS A 87 8.97 -14.52 -1.92
C LYS A 87 9.27 -14.33 -3.41
N ARG A 88 8.36 -13.66 -4.14
CA ARG A 88 8.51 -13.41 -5.58
C ARG A 88 9.68 -12.47 -5.88
N LEU A 89 9.82 -11.38 -5.13
CA LEU A 89 10.83 -10.35 -5.35
C LEU A 89 12.25 -10.87 -5.06
N LEU A 90 12.43 -11.71 -4.03
CA LEU A 90 13.72 -12.35 -3.77
C LEU A 90 14.15 -13.32 -4.88
N ALA A 91 13.18 -13.93 -5.59
CA ALA A 91 13.47 -14.73 -6.78
C ALA A 91 13.89 -13.86 -7.99
N ILE A 92 13.53 -12.57 -8.01
CA ILE A 92 13.94 -11.62 -9.05
C ILE A 92 15.33 -11.05 -8.73
N ASN A 93 15.55 -10.61 -7.50
CA ASN A 93 16.81 -10.06 -7.06
C ASN A 93 17.07 -10.33 -5.58
N SER A 94 17.84 -11.39 -5.32
CA SER A 94 18.22 -11.82 -3.97
C SER A 94 19.23 -10.90 -3.27
N THR A 95 19.75 -9.88 -3.95
CA THR A 95 20.69 -8.90 -3.35
C THR A 95 19.99 -7.76 -2.63
N VAL A 96 18.69 -7.58 -2.84
CA VAL A 96 17.88 -6.55 -2.19
C VAL A 96 17.45 -7.03 -0.81
N ASN A 97 17.58 -6.18 0.22
CA ASN A 97 16.98 -6.46 1.52
C ASN A 97 15.47 -6.19 1.46
N ILE A 98 14.65 -7.22 1.67
CA ILE A 98 13.18 -7.11 1.62
C ILE A 98 12.57 -7.46 2.97
N GLU A 99 11.88 -6.49 3.56
CA GLU A 99 11.11 -6.65 4.81
C GLU A 99 9.62 -6.63 4.50
N GLU A 100 8.89 -7.62 5.02
CA GLU A 100 7.45 -7.77 4.88
C GLU A 100 6.74 -7.52 6.21
N HIS A 101 5.70 -6.70 6.17
CA HIS A 101 4.87 -6.42 7.33
C HIS A 101 3.39 -6.68 7.01
N ILE A 102 2.83 -7.72 7.63
CA ILE A 102 1.42 -8.09 7.53
C ILE A 102 0.63 -7.25 8.54
N LEU A 103 0.52 -5.95 8.30
CA LEU A 103 -0.13 -5.02 9.22
C LEU A 103 -0.90 -3.93 8.48
N ASP A 104 -1.86 -3.36 9.20
CA ASP A 104 -2.56 -2.16 8.77
C ASP A 104 -1.68 -0.92 9.01
N ALA A 105 -1.62 -0.01 8.03
CA ALA A 105 -0.72 1.14 8.02
C ALA A 105 -1.23 2.27 8.93
N MET A 106 -1.32 1.96 10.22
CA MET A 106 -1.81 2.84 11.28
C MET A 106 -0.70 3.74 11.84
N PRO A 107 -1.03 4.84 12.54
CA PRO A 107 -0.04 5.82 12.99
C PRO A 107 1.13 5.23 13.78
N GLU A 108 0.84 4.35 14.77
CA GLU A 108 1.88 3.73 15.61
C GLU A 108 2.91 2.94 14.77
N GLU A 109 2.43 2.08 13.88
CA GLU A 109 3.31 1.26 13.03
C GLU A 109 4.05 2.11 12.01
N MET A 110 3.37 3.08 11.41
CA MET A 110 3.95 3.97 10.41
C MET A 110 5.04 4.88 11.01
N LEU A 111 4.86 5.39 12.23
CA LEU A 111 5.89 6.15 12.96
C LEU A 111 7.15 5.30 13.21
N ARG A 112 6.98 3.99 13.45
CA ARG A 112 8.09 3.07 13.63
C ARG A 112 8.79 2.74 12.31
N LEU A 113 8.02 2.48 11.25
CA LEU A 113 8.51 2.04 9.94
C LEU A 113 9.11 3.19 9.11
N ALA A 114 8.70 4.44 9.33
CA ALA A 114 9.21 5.60 8.60
C ALA A 114 10.66 5.99 8.95
N LYS A 115 11.28 5.35 9.94
CA LYS A 115 12.67 5.64 10.33
C LYS A 115 13.64 5.22 9.22
N ASN A 116 14.56 6.12 8.87
CA ASN A 116 15.59 5.89 7.85
C ASN A 116 15.00 5.45 6.50
N VAL A 117 13.86 6.02 6.10
CA VAL A 117 13.23 5.83 4.79
C VAL A 117 13.61 7.00 3.90
N ASP A 118 14.10 6.73 2.69
CA ASP A 118 14.44 7.76 1.72
C ASP A 118 13.24 8.19 0.87
N LEU A 119 12.27 7.30 0.69
CA LEU A 119 11.10 7.52 -0.15
C LEU A 119 9.91 6.64 0.28
N ILE A 120 8.72 7.21 0.32
CA ILE A 120 7.47 6.48 0.47
C ILE A 120 6.79 6.36 -0.90
N ILE A 121 6.36 5.15 -1.26
CA ILE A 121 5.44 4.92 -2.39
C ILE A 121 4.07 4.56 -1.82
N ASP A 122 3.07 5.36 -2.19
CA ASP A 122 1.67 5.03 -1.92
C ASP A 122 1.10 4.20 -3.06
N ALA A 123 0.73 2.97 -2.71
CA ALA A 123 -0.01 2.04 -3.53
C ALA A 123 -1.27 1.54 -2.81
N THR A 124 -1.78 2.31 -1.85
CA THR A 124 -3.01 2.01 -1.09
C THR A 124 -4.25 2.52 -1.82
N ASP A 125 -5.38 1.88 -1.55
CA ASP A 125 -6.72 2.29 -1.98
C ASP A 125 -7.52 2.94 -0.84
N ASN A 126 -6.89 3.15 0.32
CA ASN A 126 -7.56 3.63 1.53
C ASN A 126 -7.23 5.11 1.81
N PHE A 127 -8.27 5.95 1.83
CA PHE A 127 -8.13 7.38 2.06
C PHE A 127 -7.51 7.73 3.43
N ASP A 128 -7.96 7.09 4.52
CA ASP A 128 -7.42 7.35 5.87
C ASP A 128 -5.91 7.03 5.93
N THR A 129 -5.49 5.93 5.28
CA THR A 129 -4.08 5.55 5.16
C THR A 129 -3.27 6.62 4.43
N ARG A 130 -3.84 7.22 3.37
CA ARG A 130 -3.16 8.32 2.64
C ARG A 130 -2.97 9.54 3.51
N MET A 131 -3.93 9.86 4.38
CA MET A 131 -3.80 10.96 5.33
C MET A 131 -2.76 10.67 6.42
N ILE A 132 -2.61 9.42 6.84
CA ILE A 132 -1.51 8.98 7.71
C ILE A 132 -0.16 9.13 6.99
N ILE A 133 -0.03 8.64 5.75
CA ILE A 133 1.19 8.77 4.95
C ILE A 133 1.55 10.25 4.77
N ASN A 134 0.55 11.10 4.47
CA ASN A 134 0.73 12.54 4.34
C ASN A 134 1.42 13.13 5.57
N ASP A 135 0.87 12.88 6.76
CA ASP A 135 1.41 13.44 7.98
C ASP A 135 2.78 12.85 8.35
N ILE A 136 3.02 11.57 8.08
CA ILE A 136 4.34 10.94 8.24
C ILE A 136 5.39 11.57 7.32
N SER A 137 5.05 11.75 6.04
CA SER A 137 5.91 12.38 5.03
C SER A 137 6.30 13.80 5.47
N GLN A 138 5.33 14.60 5.93
CA GLN A 138 5.59 15.96 6.40
C GLN A 138 6.37 16.01 7.72
N LYS A 139 6.10 15.08 8.64
CA LYS A 139 6.74 15.02 9.96
C LYS A 139 8.22 14.64 9.89
N TYR A 140 8.57 13.69 9.02
CA TYR A 140 9.94 13.20 8.86
C TYR A 140 10.67 13.77 7.64
N SER A 141 10.03 14.69 6.90
CA SER A 141 10.58 15.27 5.68
C SER A 141 10.96 14.21 4.63
N ILE A 142 10.15 13.17 4.51
CA ILE A 142 10.37 12.06 3.56
C ILE A 142 9.58 12.34 2.28
N PRO A 143 10.20 12.36 1.10
CA PRO A 143 9.49 12.39 -0.18
C PRO A 143 8.44 11.28 -0.27
N TRP A 144 7.29 11.61 -0.85
CA TRP A 144 6.19 10.68 -1.01
C TRP A 144 5.64 10.76 -2.42
N ILE A 145 5.51 9.62 -3.09
CA ILE A 145 4.87 9.54 -4.40
C ILE A 145 3.47 8.94 -4.24
N TYR A 146 2.48 9.80 -4.41
CA TYR A 146 1.06 9.47 -4.46
C TYR A 146 0.70 8.83 -5.80
N GLY A 147 -0.08 7.75 -5.78
CA GLY A 147 -0.62 7.09 -6.96
C GLY A 147 -2.01 6.51 -6.69
N ALA A 148 -2.92 6.68 -7.63
CA ALA A 148 -4.25 6.07 -7.58
C ALA A 148 -4.78 5.76 -8.98
N CYS A 149 -5.65 4.76 -9.08
CA CYS A 149 -6.27 4.37 -10.34
C CYS A 149 -7.63 3.69 -10.12
N VAL A 150 -8.56 3.90 -11.04
CA VAL A 150 -9.90 3.28 -11.05
C VAL A 150 -10.44 3.26 -12.49
N GLY A 151 -11.04 2.16 -12.91
CA GLY A 151 -11.44 1.97 -14.31
C GLY A 151 -10.23 2.09 -15.25
N SER A 152 -10.29 3.05 -16.16
CA SER A 152 -9.20 3.48 -17.06
C SER A 152 -8.47 4.76 -16.61
N TYR A 153 -8.92 5.37 -15.52
CA TYR A 153 -8.38 6.62 -14.99
C TYR A 153 -7.21 6.35 -14.04
N GLY A 154 -6.18 7.18 -14.12
CA GLY A 154 -5.04 7.15 -13.21
C GLY A 154 -4.56 8.55 -12.85
N ILE A 155 -3.96 8.68 -11.68
CA ILE A 155 -3.37 9.92 -11.16
C ILE A 155 -2.08 9.60 -10.41
N SER A 156 -1.07 10.47 -10.54
CA SER A 156 0.19 10.41 -9.81
C SER A 156 0.66 11.81 -9.44
N PHE A 157 1.26 11.94 -8.25
CA PHE A 157 1.86 13.19 -7.80
C PHE A 157 3.02 12.96 -6.84
N THR A 158 4.12 13.69 -7.05
CA THR A 158 5.29 13.68 -6.16
C THR A 158 5.13 14.78 -5.11
N ILE A 159 5.00 14.38 -3.84
CA ILE A 159 4.92 15.26 -2.69
C ILE A 159 6.30 15.37 -2.06
N LEU A 160 6.87 16.58 -2.12
CA LEU A 160 8.13 16.95 -1.49
C LEU A 160 7.85 17.86 -0.29
N PRO A 161 8.04 17.38 0.96
CA PRO A 161 7.81 18.18 2.16
C PRO A 161 8.49 19.54 2.11
N GLY A 162 7.74 20.59 2.42
CA GLY A 162 8.20 21.99 2.38
C GLY A 162 8.24 22.63 1.00
N ILE A 163 8.27 21.85 -0.09
CA ILE A 163 8.39 22.36 -1.47
C ILE A 163 7.01 22.35 -2.17
N THR A 164 6.37 21.18 -2.26
CA THR A 164 5.08 21.02 -2.95
C THR A 164 3.92 21.13 -1.95
N PRO A 165 2.66 21.33 -2.40
CA PRO A 165 1.51 21.04 -1.56
C PRO A 165 1.52 19.58 -1.09
N CYS A 166 1.07 19.34 0.14
CA CYS A 166 0.79 18.00 0.64
C CYS A 166 -0.63 17.55 0.24
N LEU A 167 -1.02 16.31 0.50
CA LEU A 167 -2.35 15.81 0.13
C LEU A 167 -3.48 16.62 0.79
N GLN A 168 -3.32 17.05 2.04
CA GLN A 168 -4.29 17.89 2.75
C GLN A 168 -4.53 19.24 2.05
N CYS A 169 -3.55 19.76 1.30
CA CYS A 169 -3.72 20.96 0.47
C CYS A 169 -4.51 20.69 -0.81
N LEU A 170 -4.50 19.46 -1.31
CA LEU A 170 -5.09 19.08 -2.61
C LEU A 170 -6.52 18.54 -2.48
N ILE A 171 -6.93 18.08 -1.29
CA ILE A 171 -8.19 17.35 -1.07
C ILE A 171 -9.45 18.10 -1.52
N ASP A 172 -9.46 19.43 -1.39
CA ASP A 172 -10.62 20.25 -1.77
C ASP A 172 -10.70 20.47 -3.29
N THR A 173 -9.60 20.25 -4.01
CA THR A 173 -9.47 20.53 -5.45
C THR A 173 -9.57 19.27 -6.30
N PHE A 174 -9.09 18.14 -5.79
CA PHE A 174 -9.12 16.86 -6.50
C PHE A 174 -10.06 15.89 -5.79
N PRO A 175 -10.94 15.18 -6.51
CA PRO A 175 -11.73 14.10 -5.93
C PRO A 175 -10.80 12.93 -5.55
N ILE A 176 -10.20 13.02 -4.36
CA ILE A 176 -9.27 12.02 -3.82
C ILE A 176 -10.01 10.81 -3.21
N GLY A 177 -11.35 10.81 -3.28
CA GLY A 177 -12.23 9.69 -2.94
C GLY A 177 -13.47 9.60 -3.86
N GLY A 178 -14.12 8.45 -3.88
CA GLY A 178 -15.43 8.26 -4.54
C GLY A 178 -15.65 6.86 -5.11
N MET A 179 -14.74 6.38 -5.96
CA MET A 179 -14.84 5.05 -6.59
C MET A 179 -13.60 4.22 -6.27
N THR A 180 -13.80 2.93 -5.97
CA THR A 180 -12.71 1.96 -5.77
C THR A 180 -12.63 1.00 -6.96
N CYS A 181 -11.48 0.35 -7.11
CA CYS A 181 -11.30 -0.73 -8.09
C CYS A 181 -12.38 -1.81 -8.00
N ASP A 182 -12.85 -2.08 -6.77
CA ASP A 182 -13.80 -3.14 -6.49
C ASP A 182 -15.26 -2.71 -6.81
N THR A 183 -15.55 -1.41 -6.91
CA THR A 183 -16.89 -0.89 -7.27
C THR A 183 -17.04 -0.47 -8.73
N ALA A 184 -15.97 0.07 -9.33
CA ALA A 184 -15.99 0.58 -10.71
C ALA A 184 -15.19 -0.29 -11.69
N GLY A 185 -14.54 -1.35 -11.20
CA GLY A 185 -13.58 -2.12 -11.97
C GLY A 185 -12.26 -1.38 -12.17
N ILE A 186 -11.27 -2.06 -12.74
CA ILE A 186 -9.98 -1.49 -13.12
C ILE A 186 -9.30 -2.34 -14.19
N ILE A 187 -8.69 -1.68 -15.17
CA ILE A 187 -7.90 -2.34 -16.22
C ILE A 187 -6.40 -2.27 -15.90
N SER A 188 -5.69 -3.37 -16.17
CA SER A 188 -4.23 -3.49 -15.95
C SER A 188 -3.38 -2.39 -16.61
N PRO A 189 -3.70 -1.89 -17.83
CA PRO A 189 -2.94 -0.78 -18.43
C PRO A 189 -2.96 0.50 -17.60
N ALA A 190 -4.08 0.84 -16.95
CA ALA A 190 -4.16 2.03 -16.10
C ALA A 190 -3.20 1.92 -14.90
N VAL A 191 -3.16 0.73 -14.29
CA VAL A 191 -2.19 0.40 -13.21
C VAL A 191 -0.76 0.57 -13.71
N SER A 192 -0.44 -0.03 -14.87
CA SER A 192 0.90 -0.01 -15.44
C SER A 192 1.39 1.41 -15.74
N THR A 193 0.50 2.28 -16.25
CA THR A 193 0.82 3.67 -16.52
C THR A 193 1.06 4.46 -15.23
N VAL A 194 0.26 4.28 -14.17
CA VAL A 194 0.54 4.93 -12.87
C VAL A 194 1.85 4.42 -12.29
N VAL A 195 2.12 3.10 -12.33
CA VAL A 195 3.41 2.54 -11.88
C VAL A 195 4.58 3.14 -12.65
N ALA A 196 4.46 3.36 -13.95
CA ALA A 196 5.49 4.01 -14.75
C ALA A 196 5.78 5.44 -14.25
N TYR A 197 4.73 6.24 -13.97
CA TYR A 197 4.90 7.56 -13.38
C TYR A 197 5.56 7.49 -11.99
N GLN A 198 5.07 6.61 -11.11
CA GLN A 198 5.60 6.50 -9.75
C GLN A 198 7.05 6.03 -9.73
N THR A 199 7.39 5.00 -10.50
CA THR A 199 8.75 4.46 -10.57
C THR A 199 9.70 5.47 -11.21
N THR A 200 9.26 6.24 -12.21
CA THR A 200 10.09 7.27 -12.84
C THR A 200 10.49 8.35 -11.82
N GLU A 201 9.52 8.87 -11.07
CA GLU A 201 9.79 9.87 -10.02
C GLU A 201 10.60 9.26 -8.87
N ALA A 202 10.37 7.99 -8.54
CA ALA A 202 11.17 7.28 -7.55
C ALA A 202 12.63 7.22 -7.97
N LEU A 203 12.94 6.80 -9.20
CA LEU A 203 14.32 6.72 -9.67
C LEU A 203 15.02 8.08 -9.62
N LYS A 204 14.36 9.17 -9.99
CA LYS A 204 14.92 10.54 -9.87
C LYS A 204 15.29 10.88 -8.44
N ILE A 205 14.39 10.62 -7.48
CA ILE A 205 14.65 10.85 -6.05
C ILE A 205 15.81 9.96 -5.56
N LEU A 206 15.84 8.69 -5.96
CA LEU A 206 16.83 7.72 -5.49
C LEU A 206 18.24 8.00 -6.03
N VAL A 207 18.36 8.66 -7.18
CA VAL A 207 19.64 9.17 -7.71
C VAL A 207 19.91 10.62 -7.34
N GLU A 208 19.05 11.23 -6.52
CA GLU A 208 19.16 12.60 -6.01
C GLU A 208 19.07 13.70 -7.09
N ASP A 209 18.46 13.38 -8.24
CA ASP A 209 18.17 14.32 -9.33
C ASP A 209 16.82 15.03 -9.08
N MET A 210 16.82 15.94 -8.11
CA MET A 210 15.62 16.64 -7.65
C MET A 210 15.10 17.68 -8.68
N GLU A 211 15.97 18.19 -9.56
CA GLU A 211 15.60 19.16 -10.59
C GLU A 211 14.79 18.52 -11.73
N ALA A 212 14.98 17.22 -11.99
CA ALA A 212 14.24 16.49 -12.99
C ALA A 212 12.79 16.13 -12.59
N LEU A 213 12.38 16.39 -11.35
CA LEU A 213 11.04 16.03 -10.86
C LEU A 213 9.93 16.81 -11.56
N GLY A 214 8.81 16.15 -11.83
CA GLY A 214 7.74 16.71 -12.64
C GLY A 214 7.00 17.89 -11.98
N ASN A 215 6.96 17.93 -10.64
CA ASN A 215 6.30 18.96 -9.80
C ASN A 215 4.84 19.30 -10.20
N LYS A 216 4.17 18.41 -10.91
CA LYS A 216 2.80 18.55 -11.41
C LYS A 216 1.98 17.32 -11.07
N VAL A 217 0.69 17.52 -10.82
CA VAL A 217 -0.26 16.41 -10.76
C VAL A 217 -0.48 15.93 -12.19
N VAL A 218 -0.20 14.65 -12.43
CA VAL A 218 -0.47 14.01 -13.73
C VAL A 218 -1.67 13.11 -13.59
N SER A 219 -2.64 13.23 -14.49
CA SER A 219 -3.78 12.35 -14.59
C SER A 219 -4.09 11.97 -16.02
N PHE A 220 -4.76 10.85 -16.24
CA PHE A 220 -5.14 10.38 -17.56
C PHE A 220 -6.39 9.52 -17.50
N ASP A 221 -7.09 9.38 -18.63
CA ASP A 221 -8.09 8.34 -18.88
C ASP A 221 -7.69 7.60 -20.17
N LEU A 222 -7.21 6.36 -20.04
CA LEU A 222 -6.72 5.59 -21.18
C LEU A 222 -7.84 5.19 -22.15
N TRP A 223 -9.07 5.03 -21.66
CA TRP A 223 -10.18 4.62 -22.53
C TRP A 223 -10.62 5.78 -23.42
N LYS A 224 -10.53 7.01 -22.90
CA LYS A 224 -10.82 8.24 -23.63
C LYS A 224 -9.61 8.84 -24.35
N ASN A 225 -8.41 8.31 -24.11
CA ASN A 225 -7.14 8.87 -24.57
C ASN A 225 -6.90 10.31 -24.09
N GLU A 226 -7.30 10.61 -22.86
CA GLU A 226 -7.13 11.92 -22.24
C GLU A 226 -5.90 11.93 -21.32
N HIS A 227 -5.19 13.06 -21.31
CA HIS A 227 -4.04 13.28 -20.43
C HIS A 227 -4.00 14.74 -19.98
N THR A 228 -3.72 14.94 -18.70
CA THR A 228 -3.61 16.25 -18.07
C THR A 228 -2.39 16.30 -17.16
N SER A 229 -1.67 17.42 -17.21
CA SER A 229 -0.59 17.75 -16.27
C SER A 229 -0.82 19.15 -15.71
N LEU A 230 -1.09 19.23 -14.41
CA LEU A 230 -1.47 20.48 -13.73
C LEU A 230 -0.40 20.90 -12.72
N ASP A 231 0.01 22.16 -12.80
CA ASP A 231 0.81 22.80 -11.74
C ASP A 231 -0.10 23.14 -10.57
N VAL A 232 0.24 22.59 -9.40
CA VAL A 232 -0.50 22.74 -8.15
C VAL A 232 0.28 23.51 -7.08
N SER A 233 1.43 24.08 -7.42
CA SER A 233 2.30 24.81 -6.48
C SER A 233 1.55 25.85 -5.63
N LYS A 234 0.62 26.57 -6.26
CA LYS A 234 -0.22 27.61 -5.62
C LYS A 234 -1.25 27.07 -4.62
N LEU A 235 -1.47 25.75 -4.56
CA LEU A 235 -2.40 25.13 -3.61
C LEU A 235 -1.76 24.87 -2.25
N LYS A 236 -0.42 25.02 -2.11
CA LYS A 236 0.24 24.92 -0.81
C LYS A 236 -0.27 26.04 0.10
N ARG A 237 -0.71 25.69 1.32
CA ARG A 237 -1.27 26.62 2.30
C ARG A 237 -0.34 26.75 3.51
N ASP A 238 0.02 27.96 3.89
CA ASP A 238 0.87 28.22 5.06
C ASP A 238 0.21 27.81 6.38
N GLY A 239 -1.12 27.88 6.45
CA GLY A 239 -1.92 27.40 7.58
C GLY A 239 -2.31 25.91 7.51
N CYS A 240 -1.71 25.11 6.63
CA CYS A 240 -2.02 23.68 6.54
C CYS A 240 -1.59 22.95 7.83
N PRO A 241 -2.47 22.17 8.49
CA PRO A 241 -2.13 21.46 9.73
C PRO A 241 -1.05 20.37 9.55
N SER A 242 -0.78 19.95 8.32
CA SER A 242 0.23 18.94 8.00
C SER A 242 1.55 19.54 7.49
N CYS A 243 1.50 20.48 6.53
CA CYS A 243 2.70 21.02 5.86
C CYS A 243 2.94 22.53 6.05
N GLY A 244 2.09 23.20 6.82
CA GLY A 244 2.18 24.63 7.11
C GLY A 244 3.24 24.97 8.16
N GLU A 245 3.20 26.19 8.67
CA GLU A 245 4.15 26.66 9.70
C GLU A 245 3.85 26.03 11.07
N HIS A 246 2.57 25.93 11.43
CA HIS A 246 2.10 25.37 12.70
C HIS A 246 1.51 23.96 12.51
N ARG A 247 2.38 22.96 12.42
CA ARG A 247 2.01 21.57 12.11
C ARG A 247 1.51 20.82 13.34
N THR A 248 0.32 20.23 13.25
CA THR A 248 -0.29 19.39 14.30
C THR A 248 -0.35 17.90 13.92
N PHE A 249 -0.26 17.56 12.62
CA PHE A 249 -0.31 16.17 12.13
C PHE A 249 -1.56 15.39 12.59
N PRO A 250 -2.78 15.87 12.24
CA PRO A 250 -4.03 15.40 12.82
C PRO A 250 -4.29 13.90 12.62
N SER A 251 -3.78 13.31 11.54
CA SER A 251 -3.98 11.89 11.21
C SER A 251 -3.10 10.97 12.06
N LEU A 252 -2.16 11.51 12.83
CA LEU A 252 -1.29 10.75 13.74
C LEU A 252 -1.79 10.75 15.19
N GLU A 253 -2.85 11.51 15.50
CA GLU A 253 -3.41 11.59 16.83
C GLU A 253 -4.12 10.29 17.27
N TYR A 254 -4.06 9.99 18.57
CA TYR A 254 -4.53 8.73 19.15
C TYR A 254 -6.04 8.50 18.96
N GLU A 255 -6.85 9.56 18.99
CA GLU A 255 -8.30 9.48 18.85
C GLU A 255 -8.74 8.93 17.47
N ASN A 256 -7.87 9.04 16.46
CA ASN A 256 -8.09 8.51 15.12
C ASN A 256 -7.71 7.02 14.97
N GLN A 257 -7.21 6.36 16.02
CA GLN A 257 -6.68 4.98 15.94
C GLN A 257 -7.73 3.88 16.10
N THR A 258 -8.91 4.17 16.65
CA THR A 258 -9.92 3.15 16.97
C THR A 258 -11.03 3.12 15.91
N LYS A 259 -10.89 2.31 14.85
CA LYS A 259 -11.96 2.15 13.85
C LYS A 259 -12.17 0.70 13.42
N THR A 260 -13.39 0.21 13.58
CA THR A 260 -13.94 -0.80 12.65
C THR A 260 -13.96 -0.18 11.27
N ALA A 261 -13.24 -0.77 10.32
CA ALA A 261 -13.16 -0.26 8.95
C ALA A 261 -14.01 -1.15 8.04
N VAL A 262 -14.97 -0.53 7.34
CA VAL A 262 -15.61 -1.19 6.20
C VAL A 262 -14.60 -1.20 5.06
N LEU A 263 -14.30 -2.38 4.53
CA LEU A 263 -13.41 -2.50 3.38
C LEU A 263 -14.21 -2.20 2.13
N CYS A 264 -13.93 -1.06 1.52
CA CYS A 264 -14.64 -0.59 0.34
C CYS A 264 -14.66 -1.68 -0.75
N GLY A 265 -15.85 -1.96 -1.29
CA GLY A 265 -16.05 -2.82 -2.45
C GLY A 265 -15.98 -4.33 -2.24
N ARG A 266 -15.74 -4.84 -1.02
CA ARG A 266 -15.63 -6.30 -0.76
C ARG A 266 -16.74 -6.92 0.09
N ASP A 267 -17.84 -6.20 0.35
CA ASP A 267 -18.85 -6.61 1.34
C ASP A 267 -18.19 -7.18 2.60
N SER A 268 -17.19 -6.45 3.13
CA SER A 268 -16.33 -6.95 4.20
C SER A 268 -16.12 -5.90 5.27
N VAL A 269 -16.16 -6.33 6.53
CA VAL A 269 -15.84 -5.50 7.69
C VAL A 269 -14.59 -6.05 8.37
N GLN A 270 -13.63 -5.16 8.60
CA GLN A 270 -12.46 -5.45 9.43
C GLN A 270 -12.75 -5.09 10.89
N ILE A 271 -12.60 -6.08 11.76
CA ILE A 271 -12.70 -5.93 13.21
C ILE A 271 -11.31 -6.09 13.80
N ARG A 272 -10.96 -5.17 14.69
CA ARG A 272 -9.69 -5.19 15.41
C ARG A 272 -9.96 -5.19 16.92
N PRO A 273 -9.42 -6.16 17.66
CA PRO A 273 -9.47 -6.15 19.11
C PRO A 273 -8.62 -5.00 19.68
N VAL A 274 -9.01 -4.49 20.86
CA VAL A 274 -8.32 -3.39 21.55
C VAL A 274 -6.90 -3.80 21.96
N THR A 275 -6.73 -5.07 22.35
CA THR A 275 -5.43 -5.69 22.57
C THR A 275 -5.00 -6.45 21.31
N LYS A 276 -3.68 -6.62 21.10
CA LYS A 276 -3.12 -7.50 20.05
C LYS A 276 -2.82 -8.87 20.67
N PRO A 277 -3.82 -9.77 20.85
CA PRO A 277 -3.54 -11.09 21.39
C PRO A 277 -2.65 -11.85 20.41
N GLY A 278 -1.62 -12.53 20.91
CA GLY A 278 -0.85 -13.49 20.10
C GLY A 278 -1.65 -14.77 19.93
N ILE A 279 -2.59 -14.80 18.99
CA ILE A 279 -3.51 -15.93 18.83
C ILE A 279 -2.75 -17.18 18.36
N ASP A 280 -2.93 -18.29 19.08
CA ASP A 280 -2.53 -19.61 18.61
C ASP A 280 -3.53 -20.11 17.56
N LEU A 281 -3.16 -19.95 16.29
CA LEU A 281 -3.96 -20.37 15.15
C LEU A 281 -4.14 -21.89 15.07
N ILE A 282 -3.23 -22.69 15.63
CA ILE A 282 -3.32 -24.15 15.62
C ILE A 282 -4.42 -24.58 16.59
N GLU A 283 -4.39 -24.07 17.81
CA GLU A 283 -5.42 -24.33 18.82
C GLU A 283 -6.80 -23.85 18.33
N ARG A 284 -6.86 -22.63 17.78
CA ARG A 284 -8.13 -22.06 17.29
C ARG A 284 -8.69 -22.86 16.10
N SER A 285 -7.84 -23.32 15.18
CA SER A 285 -8.26 -24.19 14.06
C SER A 285 -8.88 -25.48 14.56
N LYS A 286 -8.21 -26.18 15.50
CA LYS A 286 -8.73 -27.43 16.09
C LYS A 286 -10.07 -27.22 16.78
N SER A 287 -10.22 -26.14 17.53
CA SER A 287 -11.49 -25.80 18.18
C SER A 287 -12.63 -25.59 17.18
N LEU A 288 -12.36 -24.97 16.03
CA LEU A 288 -13.36 -24.74 14.98
C LEU A 288 -13.68 -26.02 14.19
N GLU A 289 -12.67 -26.85 13.92
CA GLU A 289 -12.84 -28.17 13.30
C GLU A 289 -13.71 -29.09 14.16
N LEU A 290 -13.54 -29.07 15.49
CA LEU A 290 -14.40 -29.79 16.44
C LEU A 290 -15.85 -29.32 16.42
N GLN A 291 -16.10 -28.07 16.03
CA GLN A 291 -17.44 -27.52 15.81
C GLN A 291 -17.97 -27.83 14.39
N GLY A 292 -17.31 -28.71 13.64
CA GLY A 292 -17.72 -29.14 12.30
C GLY A 292 -17.40 -28.13 11.19
N LYS A 293 -16.55 -27.13 11.44
CA LYS A 293 -16.18 -26.13 10.43
C LYS A 293 -15.05 -26.64 9.54
N GLN A 294 -15.14 -26.37 8.24
CA GLN A 294 -14.01 -26.55 7.33
C GLN A 294 -13.08 -25.33 7.45
N VAL A 295 -11.88 -25.55 7.95
CA VAL A 295 -10.90 -24.48 8.20
C VAL A 295 -9.74 -24.61 7.23
N VAL A 296 -9.45 -23.52 6.52
CA VAL A 296 -8.17 -23.34 5.81
C VAL A 296 -7.22 -22.63 6.73
N ARG A 297 -6.06 -23.24 6.97
CA ARG A 297 -5.03 -22.71 7.87
C ARG A 297 -3.70 -22.56 7.14
N ASN A 298 -3.03 -21.45 7.42
CA ASN A 298 -1.61 -21.27 7.11
C ASN A 298 -0.89 -20.67 8.35
N PRO A 299 0.43 -20.45 8.31
CA PRO A 299 1.17 -19.90 9.47
C PRO A 299 0.77 -18.48 9.89
N TYR A 300 -0.06 -17.78 9.11
CA TYR A 300 -0.37 -16.36 9.29
C TYR A 300 -1.84 -16.09 9.60
N LEU A 301 -2.74 -16.96 9.14
CA LEU A 301 -4.18 -16.84 9.33
C LEU A 301 -4.91 -18.19 9.34
N ILE A 302 -6.14 -18.16 9.84
CA ILE A 302 -7.16 -19.18 9.59
C ILE A 302 -8.35 -18.55 8.87
N SER A 303 -9.02 -19.33 8.03
CA SER A 303 -10.25 -18.93 7.36
C SER A 303 -11.25 -20.07 7.35
N PHE A 304 -12.53 -19.74 7.57
CA PHE A 304 -13.62 -20.70 7.58
C PHE A 304 -14.92 -20.01 7.15
N GLU A 305 -15.87 -20.82 6.69
CA GLU A 305 -17.19 -20.36 6.23
C GLU A 305 -18.27 -20.72 7.25
N VAL A 306 -19.16 -19.77 7.51
CA VAL A 306 -20.32 -19.93 8.40
C VAL A 306 -21.50 -19.20 7.81
N GLU A 307 -22.64 -19.89 7.66
CA GLU A 307 -23.84 -19.31 7.07
C GLU A 307 -23.50 -18.68 5.69
N SER A 308 -23.72 -17.39 5.51
CA SER A 308 -23.35 -16.62 4.30
C SER A 308 -22.03 -15.86 4.44
N TYR A 309 -21.29 -16.05 5.53
CA TYR A 309 -20.08 -15.29 5.82
C TYR A 309 -18.82 -16.15 5.66
N ARG A 310 -17.77 -15.50 5.18
CA ARG A 310 -16.41 -16.03 5.26
C ARG A 310 -15.65 -15.23 6.29
N ILE A 311 -15.10 -15.90 7.29
CA ILE A 311 -14.34 -15.28 8.37
C ILE A 311 -12.85 -15.58 8.15
N VAL A 312 -12.00 -14.57 8.32
CA VAL A 312 -10.54 -14.70 8.27
C VAL A 312 -9.97 -14.09 9.53
N LEU A 313 -9.25 -14.88 10.33
CA LEU A 313 -8.61 -14.46 11.57
C LEU A 313 -7.08 -14.51 11.42
N PHE A 314 -6.43 -13.39 11.73
CA PHE A 314 -4.98 -13.26 11.74
C PHE A 314 -4.40 -13.47 13.14
N ARG A 315 -3.08 -13.74 13.21
CA ARG A 315 -2.36 -13.96 14.48
C ARG A 315 -2.43 -12.79 15.46
N ASP A 316 -2.56 -11.57 14.96
CA ASP A 316 -2.66 -10.33 15.76
C ASP A 316 -4.08 -10.07 16.28
N GLY A 317 -5.02 -10.99 16.04
CA GLY A 317 -6.42 -10.88 16.42
C GLY A 317 -7.28 -10.09 15.45
N ARG A 318 -6.70 -9.52 14.39
CA ARG A 318 -7.48 -8.88 13.33
C ARG A 318 -8.36 -9.91 12.65
N THR A 319 -9.63 -9.54 12.45
CA THR A 319 -10.62 -10.39 11.77
C THR A 319 -11.23 -9.67 10.60
N LEU A 320 -11.34 -10.35 9.46
CA LEU A 320 -12.16 -9.94 8.33
C LEU A 320 -13.42 -10.79 8.30
N VAL A 321 -14.58 -10.14 8.30
CA VAL A 321 -15.88 -10.76 8.09
C VAL A 321 -16.36 -10.37 6.71
N HIS A 322 -16.29 -11.31 5.77
CA HIS A 322 -16.80 -11.16 4.41
C HIS A 322 -18.29 -11.56 4.35
N GLY A 323 -19.05 -10.94 3.46
CA GLY A 323 -20.48 -11.16 3.27
C GLY A 323 -21.38 -10.09 3.91
N THR A 324 -20.82 -9.00 4.45
CA THR A 324 -21.60 -7.87 5.00
C THR A 324 -20.82 -6.55 4.97
N LYS A 325 -21.55 -5.44 4.83
CA LYS A 325 -21.04 -4.07 5.08
C LYS A 325 -21.51 -3.51 6.43
N ASP A 326 -22.42 -4.19 7.12
CA ASP A 326 -22.96 -3.76 8.41
C ASP A 326 -21.99 -4.12 9.53
N ILE A 327 -21.46 -3.09 10.18
CA ILE A 327 -20.53 -3.22 11.30
C ILE A 327 -21.15 -3.97 12.48
N ARG A 328 -22.45 -3.79 12.76
CA ARG A 328 -23.14 -4.44 13.88
C ARG A 328 -23.30 -5.93 13.61
N GLU A 329 -23.69 -6.28 12.40
CA GLU A 329 -23.79 -7.66 11.94
C GLU A 329 -22.43 -8.35 12.00
N ALA A 330 -21.40 -7.73 11.44
CA ALA A 330 -20.04 -8.25 11.50
C ALA A 330 -19.55 -8.46 12.94
N LYS A 331 -19.83 -7.52 13.86
CA LYS A 331 -19.50 -7.67 15.29
C LYS A 331 -20.26 -8.83 15.93
N SER A 332 -21.55 -9.00 15.62
CA SER A 332 -22.35 -10.14 16.10
C SER A 332 -21.76 -11.48 15.65
N VAL A 333 -21.40 -11.59 14.37
CA VAL A 333 -20.73 -12.77 13.80
C VAL A 333 -19.37 -13.02 14.48
N TYR A 334 -18.56 -11.98 14.64
CA TYR A 334 -17.28 -12.06 15.33
C TYR A 334 -17.43 -12.58 16.76
N HIS A 335 -18.34 -12.01 17.57
CA HIS A 335 -18.52 -12.45 18.95
C HIS A 335 -19.11 -13.86 19.06
N ARG A 336 -19.96 -14.26 18.11
CA ARG A 336 -20.56 -15.61 18.10
C ARG A 336 -19.53 -16.72 17.88
N TYR A 337 -18.58 -16.50 16.96
CA TYR A 337 -17.67 -17.55 16.51
C TYR A 337 -16.23 -17.39 17.01
N LEU A 338 -15.82 -16.16 17.32
CA LEU A 338 -14.47 -15.83 17.74
C LEU A 338 -14.38 -15.20 19.13
N GLY A 339 -15.52 -14.82 19.73
CA GLY A 339 -15.62 -14.26 21.07
C GLY A 339 -15.38 -15.25 22.20
#